data_AF-A0A7G8FK01-F1
#
_entry.id   AF-A0A7G8FK01-F1
#
_cell.length_a   1.000
_cell.length_b   1.000
_cell.length_c   1.000
_cell.angle_alpha   90.00
_cell.angle_beta   90.00
_cell.angle_gamma   90.00
#
_symmetry.space_group_name_H-M   'P 1'
#
loop_
_entity.id
_entity.type
_entity.pdbx_description
1 polymer ?
#
loop_
_entity_poly.entity_id
_entity_poly.type
_entity_poly.pdbx_seq_one_letter_code
_entity_poly.pdbx_strand_id
1 'polypeptide(L)'
;MKLSAALLAIALSAPMGLISPAAAEQLTRTELTPAQATAAAELLLEALKNRQGDVMHDALAAPVQTSVDMNTVQARLNQRAAIDATRVVSVTPGYNTTTIDAVVTTASGDEGVLMVLDEDGKLLAWKWSDRIQPIETTALDFTRDLAAGRWIAARSNMSLQLQEELAPGDLERKWTKLSQVSGGFRKVKDAVIAHQGGDQQLVLVAVAFGQATTNLFVIFDASGRIINVDISRDFV
;
A
#
# COMPACT_ATOMS: atom_id res chain seq x y z
N MET A 1 -19.97 -16.48 -9.79
CA MET A 1 -20.41 -15.57 -8.70
C MET A 1 -19.53 -14.35 -8.76
N LYS A 2 -20.13 -13.16 -8.67
CA LYS A 2 -19.59 -11.88 -9.14
C LYS A 2 -18.56 -11.33 -8.15
N LEU A 3 -17.40 -10.92 -8.68
CA LEU A 3 -16.35 -10.19 -7.96
C LEU A 3 -16.91 -8.86 -7.45
N SER A 4 -16.71 -8.57 -6.16
CA SER A 4 -17.09 -7.30 -5.53
C SER A 4 -16.28 -6.14 -6.12
N ALA A 5 -16.81 -5.58 -7.20
CA ALA A 5 -16.55 -4.23 -7.67
C ALA A 5 -17.22 -3.19 -6.76
N ALA A 6 -17.06 -3.29 -5.44
CA ALA A 6 -17.73 -2.41 -4.47
C ALA A 6 -16.88 -1.19 -4.04
N LEU A 7 -15.68 -1.01 -4.60
CA LEU A 7 -14.92 0.24 -4.50
C LEU A 7 -14.60 0.87 -5.86
N LEU A 8 -15.25 0.38 -6.93
CA LEU A 8 -15.01 0.84 -8.32
C LEU A 8 -16.29 1.14 -9.13
N ALA A 9 -17.48 1.15 -8.50
CA ALA A 9 -18.76 1.17 -9.23
C ALA A 9 -19.76 2.25 -8.76
N ILE A 10 -19.34 3.51 -8.56
CA ILE A 10 -20.27 4.64 -8.41
C ILE A 10 -19.93 5.81 -9.37
N ALA A 11 -19.52 5.53 -10.60
CA ALA A 11 -19.24 6.63 -11.55
C ALA A 11 -19.70 6.40 -13.00
N LEU A 12 -20.57 5.41 -13.28
CA LEU A 12 -20.95 5.11 -14.68
C LEU A 12 -22.46 5.07 -14.97
N SER A 13 -23.31 5.59 -14.08
CA SER A 13 -24.76 5.59 -14.32
C SER A 13 -25.53 6.76 -13.69
N ALA A 14 -24.95 7.95 -13.65
CA ALA A 14 -25.72 9.17 -13.37
C ALA A 14 -25.95 9.94 -14.68
N PRO A 15 -27.21 10.27 -15.04
CA PRO A 15 -27.50 11.13 -16.17
C PRO A 15 -26.87 12.51 -15.95
N MET A 16 -26.30 13.08 -17.01
CA MET A 16 -25.67 14.40 -17.03
C MET A 16 -26.61 15.46 -16.45
N GLY A 17 -26.37 15.85 -15.21
CA GLY A 17 -27.14 16.86 -14.50
C GLY A 17 -26.41 17.27 -13.23
N LEU A 18 -25.69 18.40 -13.32
CA LEU A 18 -25.22 19.23 -12.21
C LEU A 18 -24.51 18.46 -11.07
N ILE A 19 -23.28 18.00 -11.34
CA ILE A 19 -22.36 17.62 -10.26
C ILE A 19 -21.91 18.94 -9.60
N SER A 20 -22.39 19.19 -8.39
CA SER A 20 -21.85 20.24 -7.51
C SER A 20 -20.38 19.91 -7.20
N PRO A 21 -19.44 20.87 -7.17
CA PRO A 21 -18.01 20.61 -6.97
C PRO A 21 -17.64 20.21 -5.53
N ALA A 22 -18.60 19.71 -4.75
CA ALA A 22 -18.44 19.34 -3.35
C ALA A 22 -18.24 17.82 -3.22
N ALA A 23 -17.14 17.31 -3.76
CA ALA A 23 -16.49 16.06 -3.35
C ALA A 23 -15.08 15.99 -3.94
N ALA A 24 -14.32 17.10 -3.87
CA ALA A 24 -12.88 16.98 -3.83
C ALA A 24 -12.56 16.44 -2.44
N GLU A 25 -12.27 15.15 -2.31
CA GLU A 25 -11.78 14.56 -1.06
C GLU A 25 -10.53 15.34 -0.66
N GLN A 26 -10.67 16.15 0.39
CA GLN A 26 -9.60 16.96 0.90
C GLN A 26 -8.55 16.01 1.49
N LEU A 27 -7.29 16.17 1.09
CA LEU A 27 -6.13 15.41 1.56
C LEU A 27 -6.10 15.35 3.08
N THR A 28 -6.74 14.35 3.66
CA THR A 28 -6.72 14.17 5.10
C THR A 28 -5.54 13.27 5.38
N ARG A 29 -4.58 13.81 6.14
CA ARG A 29 -3.65 12.93 6.82
C ARG A 29 -4.48 11.95 7.63
N THR A 30 -4.02 10.71 7.71
CA THR A 30 -4.61 9.72 8.61
C THR A 30 -4.89 10.35 9.98
N GLU A 31 -6.10 10.15 10.47
CA GLU A 31 -6.48 10.60 11.82
C GLU A 31 -5.89 9.70 12.91
N LEU A 32 -5.29 8.57 12.52
CA LEU A 32 -4.63 7.64 13.41
C LEU A 32 -3.43 8.34 14.08
N THR A 33 -3.54 8.55 15.38
CA THR A 33 -2.45 9.15 16.15
C THR A 33 -1.25 8.21 16.20
N PRO A 34 -0.01 8.73 16.36
CA PRO A 34 1.16 7.88 16.52
C PRO A 34 1.02 6.85 17.63
N ALA A 35 0.34 7.19 18.73
CA ALA A 35 0.10 6.26 19.84
C ALA A 35 -0.87 5.13 19.46
N GLN A 36 -1.96 5.44 18.75
CA GLN A 36 -2.89 4.42 18.26
C GLN A 36 -2.24 3.50 17.23
N ALA A 37 -1.46 4.07 16.30
CA ALA A 37 -0.73 3.31 15.30
C ALA A 37 0.33 2.40 15.93
N THR A 38 1.08 2.88 16.93
CA THR A 38 2.01 2.06 17.71
C THR A 38 1.28 0.92 18.42
N ALA A 39 0.15 1.20 19.09
CA ALA A 39 -0.61 0.17 19.78
C ALA A 39 -1.15 -0.92 18.83
N ALA A 40 -1.66 -0.52 17.65
CA ALA A 40 -2.09 -1.46 16.61
C ALA A 40 -0.93 -2.31 16.09
N ALA A 41 0.23 -1.68 15.85
CA ALA A 41 1.43 -2.39 15.43
C ALA A 41 1.95 -3.37 16.49
N GLU A 42 1.95 -2.98 17.76
CA GLU A 42 2.35 -3.85 18.87
C GLU A 42 1.41 -5.04 19.03
N LEU A 43 0.09 -4.83 18.87
CA LEU A 43 -0.89 -5.93 18.85
C LEU A 43 -0.61 -6.92 17.72
N LEU A 44 -0.34 -6.42 16.51
CA LEU A 44 0.00 -7.25 15.34
C LEU A 44 1.31 -8.02 15.55
N LEU A 45 2.34 -7.37 16.08
CA LEU A 45 3.64 -7.98 16.35
C LEU A 45 3.56 -9.03 17.45
N GLU A 46 2.76 -8.80 18.49
CA GLU A 46 2.54 -9.78 19.57
C GLU A 46 1.72 -10.97 19.08
N ALA A 47 0.68 -10.73 18.26
CA ALA A 47 -0.08 -11.80 17.62
C ALA A 47 0.79 -12.63 16.67
N LEU A 48 1.70 -11.99 15.92
CA LEU A 48 2.68 -12.65 15.08
C LEU A 48 3.63 -13.53 15.90
N LYS A 49 4.18 -12.98 17.00
CA LYS A 49 5.08 -13.68 17.91
C LYS A 49 4.42 -14.90 18.56
N ASN A 50 3.20 -14.73 19.07
CA ASN A 50 2.46 -15.78 19.77
C ASN A 50 1.67 -16.70 18.83
N ARG A 51 1.74 -16.46 17.51
CA ARG A 51 1.02 -17.21 16.47
C ARG A 51 -0.49 -17.22 16.69
N GLN A 52 -1.07 -16.07 17.06
CA GLN A 52 -2.50 -15.90 17.29
C GLN A 52 -3.20 -15.56 15.97
N GLY A 53 -3.69 -16.59 15.27
CA GLY A 53 -4.31 -16.46 13.95
C GLY A 53 -5.64 -15.71 13.98
N ASP A 54 -6.40 -15.84 15.06
CA ASP A 54 -7.64 -15.09 15.33
C ASP A 54 -7.37 -13.58 15.47
N VAL A 55 -6.46 -13.21 16.38
CA VAL A 55 -6.08 -11.81 16.60
C VAL A 55 -5.49 -11.19 15.32
N MET A 56 -4.63 -11.94 14.61
CA MET A 56 -4.06 -11.49 13.35
C MET A 56 -5.16 -11.30 12.29
N HIS A 57 -6.09 -12.23 12.14
CA HIS A 57 -7.20 -12.14 11.18
C HIS A 57 -8.12 -10.96 11.47
N ASP A 58 -8.47 -10.73 12.74
CA ASP A 58 -9.30 -9.60 13.18
C ASP A 58 -8.61 -8.23 13.00
N ALA A 59 -7.28 -8.22 13.03
CA ALA A 59 -6.49 -7.02 12.80
C ALA A 59 -6.29 -6.69 11.31
N LEU A 60 -6.70 -7.57 10.38
CA LEU A 60 -6.64 -7.30 8.94
C LEU A 60 -7.68 -6.25 8.53
N ALA A 61 -7.32 -5.40 7.58
CA ALA A 61 -8.28 -4.50 6.94
C ALA A 61 -9.32 -5.33 6.16
N ALA A 62 -10.56 -4.84 6.09
CA ALA A 62 -11.69 -5.60 5.52
C ALA A 62 -11.43 -6.20 4.12
N PRO A 63 -10.78 -5.50 3.16
CA PRO A 63 -10.46 -6.08 1.86
C PRO A 63 -9.50 -7.28 1.95
N VAL A 64 -8.57 -7.26 2.91
CA VAL A 64 -7.62 -8.36 3.14
C VAL A 64 -8.30 -9.48 3.92
N GLN A 65 -9.00 -9.14 4.99
CA GLN A 65 -9.69 -10.07 5.88
C GLN A 65 -10.69 -10.96 5.14
N THR A 66 -11.41 -10.40 4.16
CA THR A 66 -12.39 -11.15 3.35
C THR A 66 -11.75 -12.11 2.33
N SER A 67 -10.47 -11.92 2.01
CA SER A 67 -9.74 -12.72 1.02
C SER A 67 -9.01 -13.92 1.61
N VAL A 68 -8.90 -14.01 2.94
CA VAL A 68 -8.19 -15.07 3.65
C VAL A 68 -8.97 -15.50 4.88
N ASP A 69 -9.15 -16.80 5.10
CA ASP A 69 -9.78 -17.30 6.32
C ASP A 69 -8.79 -17.41 7.48
N MET A 70 -9.31 -17.41 8.71
CA MET A 70 -8.53 -17.51 9.94
C MET A 70 -7.65 -18.77 9.98
N ASN A 71 -8.14 -19.91 9.50
CA ASN A 71 -7.38 -21.17 9.51
C ASN A 71 -6.12 -21.08 8.63
N THR A 72 -6.24 -20.41 7.48
CA THR A 72 -5.15 -20.14 6.56
C THR A 72 -4.14 -19.18 7.18
N VAL A 73 -4.61 -18.15 7.90
CA VAL A 73 -3.73 -17.26 8.68
C VAL A 73 -2.97 -18.07 9.72
N GLN A 74 -3.65 -18.89 10.52
CA GLN A 74 -3.03 -19.74 11.55
C GLN A 74 -2.01 -20.71 10.96
N ALA A 75 -2.35 -21.37 9.84
CA ALA A 75 -1.44 -22.29 9.15
C ALA A 75 -0.15 -21.59 8.69
N ARG A 76 -0.26 -20.37 8.16
CA ARG A 76 0.90 -19.55 7.78
C ARG A 76 1.73 -19.14 8.98
N LEU A 77 1.12 -18.75 10.10
CA LEU A 77 1.83 -18.41 11.34
C LEU A 77 2.61 -19.61 11.89
N ASN A 78 2.03 -20.81 11.83
CA ASN A 78 2.67 -22.04 12.30
C ASN A 78 3.92 -22.44 11.50
N GLN A 79 4.02 -22.01 10.24
CA GLN A 79 5.18 -22.28 9.37
C GLN A 79 6.35 -21.31 9.60
N ARG A 80 6.16 -20.25 10.39
CA ARG A 80 7.20 -19.24 10.64
C ARG A 80 8.19 -19.69 11.70
N ALA A 81 9.42 -19.17 11.59
CA ALA A 81 10.41 -19.26 12.65
C ALA A 81 9.84 -18.69 13.97
N ALA A 82 10.33 -19.20 15.10
CA ALA A 82 9.98 -18.62 16.39
C ALA A 82 10.54 -17.20 16.49
N ILE A 83 9.76 -16.32 17.11
CA ILE A 83 10.10 -14.92 17.33
C ILE A 83 10.39 -14.74 18.82
N ASP A 84 11.59 -14.25 19.12
CA ASP A 84 12.05 -14.05 20.49
C ASP A 84 11.61 -12.68 21.00
N ALA A 85 11.75 -11.64 20.18
CA ALA A 85 11.42 -10.26 20.52
C ALA A 85 10.86 -9.49 19.32
N THR A 86 10.12 -8.43 19.61
CA THR A 86 9.56 -7.50 18.61
C THR A 86 9.73 -6.08 19.12
N ARG A 87 9.89 -5.11 18.21
CA ARG A 87 9.83 -3.69 18.54
C ARG A 87 9.40 -2.84 17.35
N VAL A 88 8.64 -1.80 17.61
CA VAL A 88 8.37 -0.73 16.63
C VAL A 88 9.61 0.17 16.57
N VAL A 89 10.09 0.44 15.35
CA VAL A 89 11.23 1.35 15.09
C VAL A 89 10.74 2.75 14.77
N SER A 90 9.74 2.85 13.90
CA SER A 90 9.17 4.15 13.53
C SER A 90 7.72 4.02 13.09
N VAL A 91 6.98 5.10 13.33
CA VAL A 91 5.60 5.28 12.88
C VAL A 91 5.57 6.54 12.02
N THR A 92 5.19 6.37 10.76
CA THR A 92 5.18 7.46 9.79
C THR A 92 3.77 7.66 9.25
N PRO A 93 3.05 8.71 9.66
CA PRO A 93 1.72 9.00 9.13
C PRO A 93 1.80 9.43 7.66
N GLY A 94 0.83 8.96 6.89
CA GLY A 94 0.62 9.30 5.49
C GLY A 94 -0.76 9.91 5.26
N TYR A 95 -1.14 10.01 3.99
CA TYR A 95 -2.53 10.25 3.59
C TYR A 95 -3.27 8.91 3.67
N ASN A 96 -4.36 8.88 4.42
CA ASN A 96 -5.26 7.72 4.61
C ASN A 96 -4.60 6.42 5.14
N THR A 97 -3.30 6.42 5.37
CA THR A 97 -2.53 5.25 5.79
C THR A 97 -1.41 5.64 6.75
N THR A 98 -0.96 4.68 7.55
CA THR A 98 0.22 4.83 8.41
C THR A 98 1.22 3.73 8.10
N THR A 99 2.47 4.12 7.81
CA THR A 99 3.57 3.17 7.58
C THR A 99 4.34 2.94 8.87
N ILE A 100 4.51 1.67 9.24
CA ILE A 100 5.26 1.24 10.41
C ILE A 100 6.51 0.50 9.96
N ASP A 101 7.66 0.93 10.46
CA ASP A 101 8.90 0.17 10.40
C ASP A 101 9.09 -0.52 11.75
N ALA A 102 9.28 -1.83 11.76
CA ALA A 102 9.46 -2.65 12.95
C ALA A 102 10.65 -3.61 12.79
N VAL A 103 11.10 -4.19 13.90
CA VAL A 103 12.11 -5.24 13.93
C VAL A 103 11.57 -6.42 14.71
N VAL A 104 11.84 -7.61 14.20
CA VAL A 104 11.56 -8.88 14.85
C VAL A 104 12.88 -9.61 15.02
N THR A 105 13.16 -10.10 16.22
CA THR A 105 14.34 -10.91 16.51
C THR A 105 13.96 -12.38 16.47
N THR A 106 14.65 -13.16 15.67
CA THR A 106 14.55 -14.61 15.59
C THR A 106 15.90 -15.26 15.90
N ALA A 107 15.96 -16.59 15.93
CA ALA A 107 17.21 -17.32 16.06
C ALA A 107 18.23 -17.00 14.95
N SER A 108 17.79 -16.53 13.77
CA SER A 108 18.67 -16.09 12.68
C SER A 108 19.15 -14.64 12.80
N GLY A 109 18.63 -13.88 13.76
CA GLY A 109 18.98 -12.48 14.01
C GLY A 109 17.80 -11.53 13.88
N ASP A 110 18.12 -10.24 13.73
CA ASP A 110 17.13 -9.18 13.57
C ASP A 110 16.67 -9.08 12.11
N GLU A 111 15.36 -9.16 11.90
CA GLU A 111 14.69 -9.03 10.62
C GLU A 111 13.79 -7.79 10.62
N GLY A 112 13.93 -6.94 9.60
CA GLY A 112 13.08 -5.76 9.44
C GLY A 112 11.69 -6.15 8.95
N VAL A 113 10.66 -5.48 9.46
CA VAL A 113 9.27 -5.64 9.04
C VAL A 113 8.70 -4.28 8.67
N LEU A 114 8.11 -4.20 7.48
CA LEU A 114 7.30 -3.06 7.05
C LEU A 114 5.82 -3.43 7.18
N MET A 115 5.03 -2.57 7.82
CA MET A 115 3.57 -2.70 7.87
C MET A 115 2.92 -1.40 7.36
N VAL A 116 1.77 -1.55 6.71
CA VAL A 116 0.92 -0.44 6.30
C VAL A 116 -0.44 -0.63 6.93
N LEU A 117 -0.84 0.34 7.75
CA LEU A 117 -2.14 0.40 8.40
C LEU A 117 -3.07 1.33 7.62
N ASP A 118 -4.36 1.02 7.59
CA ASP A 118 -5.40 1.96 7.15
C ASP A 118 -5.74 2.99 8.25
N GLU A 119 -6.76 3.79 7.98
CA GLU A 119 -7.27 4.86 8.85
C GLU A 119 -7.77 4.35 10.21
N ASP A 120 -8.27 3.12 10.25
CA ASP A 120 -8.78 2.45 11.45
C ASP A 120 -7.68 1.70 12.22
N GLY A 121 -6.43 1.76 11.74
CA GLY A 121 -5.30 1.03 12.31
C GLY A 121 -5.29 -0.46 11.97
N LYS A 122 -6.05 -0.89 10.95
CA LYS A 122 -6.07 -2.28 10.47
C LYS A 122 -4.98 -2.51 9.44
N LEU A 123 -4.46 -3.74 9.39
CA LEU A 123 -3.36 -4.12 8.53
C LEU A 123 -3.81 -4.26 7.07
N LEU A 124 -3.34 -3.35 6.21
CA LEU A 124 -3.51 -3.43 4.76
C LEU A 124 -2.45 -4.31 4.09
N ALA A 125 -1.20 -4.19 4.55
CA ALA A 125 -0.07 -4.88 3.93
C ALA A 125 1.08 -5.02 4.92
N TRP A 126 1.87 -6.09 4.77
CA TRP A 126 3.13 -6.22 5.49
C TRP A 126 4.13 -7.10 4.74
N LYS A 127 5.41 -6.91 5.04
CA LYS A 127 6.48 -7.80 4.58
C LYS A 127 7.69 -7.77 5.51
N TRP A 128 8.52 -8.79 5.34
CA TRP A 128 9.92 -8.77 5.76
C TRP A 128 10.71 -7.91 4.78
N SER A 129 11.45 -6.91 5.28
CA SER A 129 12.12 -5.91 4.46
C SER A 129 13.33 -6.46 3.68
N ASP A 130 13.81 -7.65 4.00
CA ASP A 130 14.96 -8.31 3.36
C ASP A 130 14.59 -9.08 2.08
N ARG A 131 13.29 -9.21 1.77
CA ARG A 131 12.80 -9.96 0.60
C ARG A 131 12.06 -9.03 -0.35
N ILE A 132 12.53 -8.98 -1.59
CA ILE A 132 11.91 -8.22 -2.68
C ILE A 132 11.50 -9.20 -3.78
N GLN A 133 10.21 -9.23 -4.10
CA GLN A 133 9.62 -10.00 -5.19
C GLN A 133 9.70 -9.21 -6.52
N PRO A 134 9.67 -9.88 -7.69
CA PRO A 134 9.80 -9.22 -8.99
C PRO A 134 8.81 -8.06 -9.21
N ILE A 135 7.54 -8.21 -8.81
CA ILE A 135 6.52 -7.15 -8.96
C ILE A 135 6.80 -5.94 -8.05
N GLU A 136 7.43 -6.15 -6.89
CA GLU A 136 7.87 -5.06 -6.01
C GLU A 136 9.01 -4.28 -6.68
N THR A 137 9.97 -4.98 -7.32
CA THR A 137 11.01 -4.34 -8.13
C THR A 137 10.40 -3.48 -9.23
N THR A 138 9.45 -4.02 -10.00
CA THR A 138 8.78 -3.25 -11.07
C THR A 138 8.07 -2.01 -10.51
N ALA A 139 7.37 -2.13 -9.37
CA ALA A 139 6.69 -1.00 -8.74
C ALA A 139 7.68 0.08 -8.23
N LEU A 140 8.81 -0.37 -7.67
CA LEU A 140 9.88 0.52 -7.21
C LEU A 140 10.53 1.26 -8.37
N ASP A 141 10.86 0.55 -9.45
CA ASP A 141 11.50 1.13 -10.64
C ASP A 141 10.58 2.10 -11.35
N PHE A 142 9.31 1.72 -11.51
CA PHE A 142 8.25 2.62 -11.98
C PHE A 142 8.22 3.93 -11.18
N THR A 143 8.21 3.83 -9.85
CA THR A 143 8.14 5.02 -8.97
C THR A 143 9.42 5.85 -9.00
N ARG A 144 10.59 5.21 -9.11
CA ARG A 144 11.88 5.89 -9.28
C ARG A 144 11.96 6.62 -10.62
N ASP A 145 11.39 6.05 -11.67
CA ASP A 145 11.29 6.70 -12.98
C ASP A 145 10.38 7.92 -12.94
N LEU A 146 9.23 7.84 -12.25
CA LEU A 146 8.40 9.03 -11.99
C LEU A 146 9.18 10.11 -11.25
N ALA A 147 9.85 9.74 -10.16
CA ALA A 147 10.61 10.68 -9.34
C ALA A 147 11.75 11.37 -10.11
N ALA A 148 12.32 10.69 -11.10
CA ALA A 148 13.40 11.20 -11.94
C ALA A 148 12.92 11.90 -13.23
N GLY A 149 11.61 12.05 -13.43
CA GLY A 149 11.05 12.65 -14.65
C GLY A 149 11.20 11.78 -15.91
N ARG A 150 11.46 10.48 -15.75
CA ARG A 150 11.63 9.52 -16.84
C ARG A 150 10.27 8.93 -17.25
N TRP A 151 9.36 9.78 -17.71
CA TRP A 151 7.95 9.42 -17.97
C TRP A 151 7.78 8.26 -18.96
N ILE A 152 8.62 8.21 -20.01
CA ILE A 152 8.58 7.12 -21.00
C ILE A 152 9.01 5.79 -20.36
N ALA A 153 10.07 5.80 -19.55
CA ALA A 153 10.55 4.62 -18.85
C ALA A 153 9.52 4.12 -17.83
N ALA A 154 8.93 5.03 -17.05
CA ALA A 154 7.83 4.70 -16.14
C ALA A 154 6.66 4.03 -16.88
N ARG A 155 6.22 4.62 -18.01
CA ARG A 155 5.13 4.06 -18.84
C ARG A 155 5.45 2.70 -19.43
N SER A 156 6.72 2.40 -19.67
CA SER A 156 7.12 1.12 -20.26
C SER A 156 6.77 -0.10 -19.38
N ASN A 157 6.56 0.11 -18.07
CA ASN A 157 6.10 -0.91 -17.12
C ASN A 157 4.57 -1.15 -17.15
N MET A 158 3.81 -0.28 -17.80
CA MET A 158 2.33 -0.33 -17.85
C MET A 158 1.80 -1.24 -18.96
N SER A 159 0.58 -1.77 -18.81
CA SER A 159 -0.12 -2.44 -19.90
C SER A 159 -0.32 -1.49 -21.10
N LEU A 160 -0.44 -2.04 -22.31
CA LEU A 160 -0.63 -1.22 -23.51
C LEU A 160 -1.90 -0.37 -23.41
N GLN A 161 -2.97 -0.96 -22.88
CA GLN A 161 -4.23 -0.25 -22.63
C GLN A 161 -4.02 0.96 -21.70
N LEU A 162 -3.34 0.78 -20.56
CA LEU A 162 -3.09 1.90 -19.65
C LEU A 162 -2.16 2.95 -20.27
N GLN A 163 -1.22 2.55 -21.13
CA GLN A 163 -0.41 3.51 -21.88
C GLN A 163 -1.27 4.36 -22.82
N GLU A 164 -2.25 3.77 -23.52
CA GLU A 164 -3.16 4.52 -24.39
C GLU A 164 -4.01 5.52 -23.60
N GLU A 165 -4.44 5.15 -22.40
CA GLU A 165 -5.27 5.99 -21.51
C GLU A 165 -4.46 7.07 -20.76
N LEU A 166 -3.18 6.82 -20.48
CA LEU A 166 -2.36 7.69 -19.64
C LEU A 166 -1.12 8.17 -20.41
N ALA A 167 -1.16 9.41 -20.89
CA ALA A 167 -0.06 10.02 -21.62
C ALA A 167 1.10 10.41 -20.67
N PRO A 168 2.33 10.59 -21.19
CA PRO A 168 3.46 11.06 -20.38
C PRO A 168 3.17 12.35 -19.61
N GLY A 169 2.49 13.32 -20.22
CA GLY A 169 2.12 14.58 -19.58
C GLY A 169 1.10 14.43 -18.46
N ASP A 170 0.29 13.37 -18.46
CA ASP A 170 -0.64 13.07 -17.37
C ASP A 170 0.09 12.55 -16.14
N LEU A 171 1.11 11.70 -16.35
CA LEU A 171 1.99 11.26 -15.27
C LEU A 171 2.79 12.40 -14.67
N GLU A 172 3.37 13.25 -15.51
CA GLU A 172 4.08 14.44 -15.05
C GLU A 172 3.18 15.33 -14.20
N ARG A 173 1.96 15.62 -14.68
CA ARG A 173 1.00 16.46 -13.97
C ARG A 173 0.59 15.85 -12.62
N LYS A 174 0.23 14.56 -12.59
CA LYS A 174 -0.16 13.85 -11.36
C LYS A 174 0.99 13.80 -10.35
N TRP A 175 2.19 13.40 -10.78
CA TRP A 175 3.37 13.32 -9.92
C TRP A 175 3.80 14.70 -9.39
N THR A 176 3.83 15.71 -10.26
CA THR A 176 4.20 17.08 -9.86
C THR A 176 3.23 17.64 -8.84
N LYS A 177 1.91 17.42 -9.03
CA LYS A 177 0.89 17.82 -8.07
C LYS A 177 1.13 17.14 -6.72
N LEU A 178 1.25 15.80 -6.68
CA LEU A 178 1.54 15.02 -5.47
C LEU A 178 2.84 15.48 -4.78
N SER A 179 3.88 15.78 -5.54
CA SER A 179 5.14 16.25 -4.99
C SER A 179 4.97 17.62 -4.34
N GLN A 180 4.32 18.58 -5.00
CA GLN A 180 4.15 19.94 -4.48
C GLN A 180 3.33 19.98 -3.19
N VAL A 181 2.14 19.38 -3.20
CA VAL A 181 1.22 19.30 -2.06
C VAL A 181 1.79 18.52 -0.87
N SER A 182 2.69 17.56 -1.11
CA SER A 182 3.31 16.75 -0.05
C SER A 182 4.65 17.33 0.45
N GLY A 183 5.02 18.53 0.03
CA GLY A 183 6.25 19.20 0.48
C GLY A 183 7.53 18.77 -0.23
N GLY A 184 7.40 18.25 -1.44
CA GLY A 184 8.49 17.83 -2.33
C GLY A 184 8.93 16.40 -2.10
N PHE A 185 9.24 15.68 -3.18
CA PHE A 185 9.81 14.33 -3.14
C PHE A 185 11.13 14.31 -2.33
N ARG A 186 11.29 13.27 -1.51
CA ARG A 186 12.54 13.00 -0.77
C ARG A 186 13.19 11.70 -1.25
N LYS A 187 12.48 10.58 -1.15
CA LYS A 187 12.97 9.26 -1.56
C LYS A 187 11.83 8.26 -1.72
N VAL A 188 12.03 7.28 -2.59
CA VAL A 188 11.26 6.03 -2.57
C VAL A 188 11.82 5.19 -1.40
N LYS A 189 10.97 4.76 -0.47
CA LYS A 189 11.38 3.94 0.68
C LYS A 189 11.46 2.47 0.27
N ASP A 190 10.30 1.85 0.12
CA ASP A 190 10.17 0.41 -0.12
C ASP A 190 8.78 0.12 -0.71
N ALA A 191 8.55 -1.11 -1.17
CA ALA A 191 7.27 -1.57 -1.69
C ALA A 191 6.82 -2.84 -0.97
N VAL A 192 5.50 -2.99 -0.76
CA VAL A 192 4.91 -4.16 -0.11
C VAL A 192 3.69 -4.65 -0.88
N ILE A 193 3.58 -5.96 -1.05
CA ILE A 193 2.41 -6.57 -1.69
C ILE A 193 1.25 -6.63 -0.69
N ALA A 194 0.18 -5.87 -0.98
CA ALA A 194 -1.05 -5.88 -0.18
C ALA A 194 -1.99 -7.02 -0.58
N HIS A 195 -1.97 -7.41 -1.86
CA HIS A 195 -2.78 -8.51 -2.36
C HIS A 195 -2.06 -9.27 -3.47
N GLN A 196 -2.08 -10.60 -3.39
CA GLN A 196 -1.50 -11.49 -4.38
C GLN A 196 -2.44 -12.67 -4.62
N GLY A 197 -3.01 -12.76 -5.83
CA GLY A 197 -3.89 -13.86 -6.24
C GLY A 197 -4.91 -13.44 -7.29
N GLY A 198 -5.40 -14.40 -8.07
CA GLY A 198 -6.34 -14.11 -9.16
C GLY A 198 -5.69 -13.35 -10.32
N ASP A 199 -6.49 -12.54 -11.02
CA ASP A 199 -6.07 -11.84 -12.24
C ASP A 199 -5.35 -10.52 -11.96
N GLN A 200 -5.31 -10.07 -10.70
CA GLN A 200 -4.74 -8.78 -10.30
C GLN A 200 -3.92 -8.89 -9.02
N GLN A 201 -2.85 -8.10 -8.92
CA GLN A 201 -1.98 -8.04 -7.75
C GLN A 201 -1.81 -6.57 -7.33
N LEU A 202 -1.89 -6.28 -6.04
CA LEU A 202 -1.76 -4.92 -5.51
C LEU A 202 -0.45 -4.77 -4.75
N VAL A 203 0.35 -3.79 -5.14
CA VAL A 203 1.58 -3.38 -4.48
C VAL A 203 1.43 -1.94 -3.97
N LEU A 204 1.81 -1.70 -2.73
CA LEU A 204 1.89 -0.37 -2.13
C LEU A 204 3.35 0.07 -2.13
N VAL A 205 3.63 1.23 -2.72
CA VAL A 205 4.99 1.81 -2.72
C VAL A 205 5.04 2.98 -1.76
N ALA A 206 5.80 2.85 -0.68
CA ALA A 206 6.01 3.91 0.30
C ALA A 206 6.99 4.95 -0.25
N VAL A 207 6.53 6.20 -0.35
CA VAL A 207 7.31 7.33 -0.86
C VAL A 207 7.35 8.42 0.19
N ALA A 208 8.56 8.79 0.62
CA ALA A 208 8.76 9.89 1.53
C ALA A 208 8.75 11.22 0.78
N PHE A 209 7.91 12.14 1.24
CA PHE A 209 7.89 13.55 0.86
C PHE A 209 8.25 14.42 2.07
N GLY A 210 8.34 15.74 1.87
CA GLY A 210 8.70 16.68 2.93
C GLY A 210 7.68 16.76 4.08
N GLN A 211 6.40 16.47 3.83
CA GLN A 211 5.32 16.63 4.81
C GLN A 211 4.60 15.32 5.17
N ALA A 212 4.82 14.23 4.43
CA ALA A 212 4.14 12.95 4.64
C ALA A 212 4.93 11.81 3.99
N THR A 213 4.65 10.57 4.39
CA THR A 213 4.97 9.39 3.58
C THR A 213 3.69 8.88 2.94
N THR A 214 3.63 8.88 1.62
CA THR A 214 2.45 8.43 0.86
C THR A 214 2.68 7.03 0.33
N ASN A 215 1.66 6.18 0.34
CA ASN A 215 1.68 4.88 -0.29
C ASN A 215 1.01 4.95 -1.67
N LEU A 216 1.76 4.71 -2.74
CA LEU A 216 1.19 4.61 -4.09
C LEU A 216 0.60 3.23 -4.30
N PHE A 217 -0.64 3.14 -4.76
CA PHE A 217 -1.28 1.86 -5.06
C PHE A 217 -0.98 1.49 -6.52
N VAL A 218 -0.24 0.42 -6.73
CA VAL A 218 0.14 -0.07 -8.06
C VAL A 218 -0.52 -1.43 -8.27
N ILE A 219 -1.42 -1.51 -9.24
CA ILE A 219 -2.14 -2.74 -9.58
C ILE A 219 -1.51 -3.36 -10.81
N PHE A 220 -1.13 -4.62 -10.69
CA PHE A 220 -0.57 -5.45 -11.73
C PHE A 220 -1.59 -6.45 -12.25
N ASP A 221 -1.49 -6.82 -13.52
CA ASP A 221 -2.13 -8.04 -14.03
C ASP A 221 -1.29 -9.29 -13.72
N ALA A 222 -1.83 -10.46 -14.07
CA ALA A 222 -1.14 -11.74 -13.91
C ALA A 222 0.19 -11.86 -14.68
N SER A 223 0.45 -11.00 -15.67
CA SER A 223 1.71 -10.96 -16.43
C SER A 223 2.76 -10.02 -15.84
N GLY A 224 2.44 -9.35 -14.72
CA GLY A 224 3.33 -8.41 -14.06
C GLY A 224 3.40 -7.04 -14.74
N ARG A 225 2.38 -6.67 -15.54
CA ARG A 225 2.26 -5.31 -16.12
C ARG A 225 1.37 -4.44 -15.25
N ILE A 226 1.74 -3.17 -15.09
CA ILE A 226 0.92 -2.21 -14.34
C ILE A 226 -0.35 -1.90 -15.14
N ILE A 227 -1.50 -2.32 -14.64
CA ILE A 227 -2.82 -2.06 -15.24
C ILE A 227 -3.55 -0.90 -14.58
N ASN A 228 -3.13 -0.50 -13.38
CA ASN A 228 -3.60 0.73 -12.76
C ASN A 228 -2.52 1.28 -11.82
N VAL A 229 -2.44 2.60 -11.71
CA VAL A 229 -1.61 3.25 -10.72
C VAL A 229 -2.38 4.40 -10.11
N ASP A 230 -2.41 4.38 -8.79
CA ASP A 230 -2.94 5.46 -7.99
C ASP A 230 -1.81 6.35 -7.49
N ILE A 231 -1.48 7.35 -8.30
CA ILE A 231 -0.53 8.41 -7.95
C ILE A 231 -1.25 9.50 -7.15
N SER A 232 -2.59 9.52 -7.16
CA SER A 232 -3.30 10.77 -7.00
C SER A 232 -4.83 10.68 -6.74
N ARG A 233 -5.41 9.59 -6.22
CA ARG A 233 -6.86 9.53 -5.90
C ARG A 233 -7.29 10.74 -5.08
N ASP A 234 -6.41 11.21 -4.21
CA ASP A 234 -6.66 12.34 -3.31
C ASP A 234 -6.54 13.73 -3.98
N PHE A 235 -6.38 13.81 -5.31
CA PHE A 235 -6.16 15.09 -6.01
C PHE A 235 -6.94 15.27 -7.33
N VAL A 236 -8.03 14.53 -7.55
CA VAL A 236 -8.95 14.83 -8.66
C VAL A 236 -10.10 15.66 -8.13
#